data_AF-A0A538MDN9-F1
#
_entry.id   AF-A0A538MDN9-F1
#
_cell.length_a   1.000
_cell.length_b   1.000
_cell.length_c   1.000
_cell.angle_alpha   90.00
_cell.angle_beta   90.00
_cell.angle_gamma   90.00
#
_symmetry.space_group_name_H-M   'P 1'
#
loop_
_entity.id
_entity.type
_entity.pdbx_description
1 polymer ?
#
loop_
_entity_poly.entity_id
_entity_poly.type
_entity_poly.pdbx_seq_one_letter_code
_entity_poly.pdbx_strand_id
1 'polypeptide(L)'
;MAPSGRLVLFEGSWGGEGPLVKLKDAAAGALHRFRRDADDHHGPYPDDVVRRLPLAATTTPAPFVDAVLAAGWRAVQLERLLDVEWAVERREAWPLGALMRRPRYAIIAEA
;
A
#
# COMPACT_ATOMS: atom_id res chain seq x y z
N MET A 1 -12.07 20.36 14.17
CA MET A 1 -12.38 19.43 15.27
C MET A 1 -11.10 18.71 15.65
N ALA A 2 -10.86 18.42 16.93
CA ALA A 2 -9.72 17.60 17.34
C ALA A 2 -10.09 16.11 17.27
N PRO A 3 -9.18 15.21 16.88
CA PRO A 3 -9.42 13.77 16.92
C PRO A 3 -9.69 13.29 18.36
N SER A 4 -10.27 12.10 18.48
CA SER A 4 -10.49 11.42 19.76
C SER A 4 -10.26 9.91 19.60
N GLY A 5 -9.64 9.28 20.59
CA GLY A 5 -9.38 7.84 20.58
C GLY A 5 -8.09 7.47 19.84
N ARG A 6 -8.13 6.32 19.15
CA ARG A 6 -7.00 5.74 18.42
C ARG A 6 -7.32 5.65 16.93
N LEU A 7 -6.36 6.04 16.09
CA LEU A 7 -6.37 5.83 14.65
C LEU A 7 -5.55 4.59 14.33
N VAL A 8 -6.09 3.74 13.46
CA VAL A 8 -5.33 2.68 12.79
C VAL A 8 -5.62 2.77 11.30
N LEU A 9 -4.60 3.13 10.51
CA LEU A 9 -4.68 3.25 9.07
C LEU A 9 -3.97 2.07 8.41
N PHE A 10 -4.73 1.30 7.63
CA PHE A 10 -4.24 0.20 6.81
C PHE A 10 -4.21 0.65 5.35
N GLU A 11 -3.13 1.30 4.96
CA GLU A 11 -2.94 1.66 3.56
C GLU A 11 -2.16 0.57 2.82
N GLY A 12 -2.39 0.48 1.51
CA GLY A 12 -1.83 -0.53 0.63
C GLY A 12 -0.30 -0.66 0.69
N SER A 13 0.18 -1.77 0.14
CA SER A 13 1.59 -2.15 0.18
C SER A 13 2.50 -1.09 -0.45
N TRP A 14 3.35 -0.46 0.36
CA TRP A 14 4.39 0.44 -0.11
C TRP A 14 5.58 -0.37 -0.61
N GLY A 15 5.82 -0.32 -1.93
CA GLY A 15 6.92 -1.05 -2.57
C GLY A 15 8.30 -0.43 -2.36
N GLY A 16 8.38 0.77 -1.77
CA GLY A 16 9.59 1.59 -1.74
C GLY A 16 9.81 2.34 -3.05
N GLU A 17 10.89 3.12 -3.10
CA GLU A 17 11.29 3.88 -4.29
C GLU A 17 12.49 3.22 -4.99
N GLY A 18 12.53 3.33 -6.32
CA GLY A 18 13.72 2.99 -7.10
C GLY A 18 13.47 2.17 -8.36
N PRO A 19 14.51 2.00 -9.21
CA PRO A 19 14.39 1.34 -10.51
C PRO A 19 13.95 -0.13 -10.39
N LEU A 20 14.40 -0.82 -9.34
CA LEU A 20 14.08 -2.23 -9.10
C LEU A 20 12.60 -2.44 -8.77
N VAL A 21 12.01 -1.52 -7.99
CA VAL A 21 10.58 -1.55 -7.63
C VAL A 21 9.72 -1.31 -8.87
N LYS A 22 10.08 -0.33 -9.71
CA LYS A 22 9.38 -0.06 -10.98
C LYS A 22 9.43 -1.26 -11.94
N LEU A 23 10.57 -1.95 -12.01
CA LEU A 23 10.71 -3.15 -12.83
C LEU A 23 9.86 -4.32 -12.30
N LYS A 24 9.82 -4.52 -10.98
CA LYS A 24 8.93 -5.50 -10.34
C LYS A 24 7.47 -5.21 -10.64
N ASP A 25 7.06 -3.95 -10.55
CA ASP A 25 5.69 -3.51 -10.80
C ASP A 25 5.28 -3.71 -12.25
N ALA A 26 6.19 -3.43 -13.19
CA ALA A 26 5.98 -3.70 -14.61
C ALA A 26 5.85 -5.21 -14.90
N ALA A 27 6.72 -6.03 -14.29
CA ALA A 27 6.67 -7.49 -14.42
C ALA A 27 5.37 -8.08 -13.84
N ALA A 28 4.94 -7.58 -12.69
CA ALA A 28 3.67 -7.95 -12.06
C ALA A 28 2.47 -7.63 -12.97
N GLY A 29 2.39 -6.40 -13.46
CA GLY A 29 1.30 -5.97 -14.33
C GLY A 29 1.24 -6.73 -15.66
N ALA A 30 2.40 -7.07 -16.23
CA ALA A 30 2.48 -7.91 -17.43
C ALA A 30 1.97 -9.32 -17.18
N LEU A 31 2.26 -9.88 -16.00
CA LEU A 31 1.87 -11.25 -15.68
C LEU A 31 0.39 -11.39 -15.32
N HIS A 32 -0.18 -10.44 -14.57
CA HIS A 32 -1.62 -10.38 -14.33
C HIS A 32 -2.40 -10.31 -15.64
N ARG A 33 -1.95 -9.47 -16.58
CA ARG A 33 -2.55 -9.38 -17.92
C ARG A 33 -2.44 -10.70 -18.71
N PHE A 34 -1.36 -11.45 -18.52
CA PHE A 34 -1.15 -12.73 -19.20
C PHE A 34 -1.98 -13.86 -18.60
N ARG A 35 -2.23 -13.85 -17.28
CA ARG A 35 -2.99 -14.90 -16.60
C ARG A 35 -4.48 -14.87 -16.85
N ARG A 36 -5.07 -13.74 -17.27
CA ARG A 36 -6.55 -13.60 -17.40
C ARG A 36 -7.25 -14.17 -16.15
N ASP A 37 -6.66 -13.98 -14.98
CA ASP A 37 -7.39 -14.26 -13.75
C ASP A 37 -8.67 -13.42 -13.81
N ALA A 38 -9.81 -14.01 -13.47
CA ALA A 38 -11.08 -13.32 -13.47
C ALA A 38 -10.97 -12.20 -12.44
N ASP A 39 -10.60 -11.02 -12.93
CA ASP A 39 -10.35 -9.83 -12.15
C ASP A 39 -11.67 -9.42 -11.49
N ASP A 40 -11.88 -9.83 -10.25
CA ASP A 40 -12.79 -9.19 -9.28
C ASP A 40 -12.28 -7.78 -8.91
N HIS A 41 -11.56 -7.13 -9.82
CA HIS A 41 -11.07 -5.79 -9.68
C HIS A 41 -12.17 -4.84 -10.13
N HIS A 42 -12.65 -4.02 -9.20
CA HIS A 42 -13.35 -2.80 -9.56
C HIS A 42 -12.50 -2.08 -10.62
N GLY A 43 -13.14 -1.67 -11.72
CA GLY A 43 -12.45 -0.97 -12.81
C GLY A 43 -11.63 0.21 -12.25
N PRO A 44 -10.48 0.53 -12.86
CA PRO A 44 -9.63 1.60 -12.36
C PRO A 44 -10.39 2.91 -12.26
N TYR A 45 -10.12 3.69 -11.20
CA TYR A 45 -10.66 5.05 -11.10
C TYR A 45 -10.21 5.88 -12.33
N PRO A 46 -11.08 6.78 -12.84
CA PRO A 46 -10.70 7.69 -13.91
C PRO A 46 -9.43 8.49 -13.59
N ASP A 47 -8.58 8.72 -14.60
CA ASP A 47 -7.28 9.40 -14.43
C ASP A 47 -7.41 10.80 -13.80
N ASP A 48 -8.49 11.52 -14.10
CA ASP A 48 -8.75 12.84 -13.56
C ASP A 48 -9.08 12.81 -12.06
N VAL A 49 -9.69 11.72 -11.59
CA VAL A 49 -9.92 11.47 -10.16
C VAL A 49 -8.59 11.15 -9.48
N VAL A 50 -7.81 10.22 -10.03
CA VAL A 50 -6.51 9.80 -9.46
C VAL A 50 -5.55 10.98 -9.34
N ARG A 51 -5.47 11.84 -10.35
CA ARG A 51 -4.60 13.05 -10.34
C ARG A 51 -4.96 14.06 -9.25
N ARG A 52 -6.18 14.03 -8.72
CA ARG A 52 -6.64 14.92 -7.64
C ARG A 52 -6.43 14.34 -6.26
N LEU A 53 -6.09 13.06 -6.15
CA LEU A 53 -5.88 12.39 -4.86
C LEU A 53 -4.43 12.64 -4.39
N PRO A 54 -4.21 13.42 -3.32
CA PRO A 54 -2.88 13.85 -2.91
C PRO A 54 -1.99 12.71 -2.39
N LEU A 55 -2.62 11.60 -1.99
CA LEU A 55 -1.94 10.40 -1.50
C LEU A 55 -1.97 9.25 -2.53
N ALA A 56 -2.55 9.48 -3.71
CA ALA A 56 -2.48 8.48 -4.76
C ALA A 56 -1.04 8.36 -5.29
N ALA A 57 -0.66 7.14 -5.67
CA ALA A 57 0.64 6.80 -6.23
C ALA A 57 1.87 7.07 -5.34
N THR A 58 1.69 7.36 -4.04
CA THR A 58 2.81 7.46 -3.11
C THR A 58 3.44 6.10 -2.89
N THR A 59 4.77 6.05 -2.93
CA THR A 59 5.58 4.82 -2.83
C THR A 59 6.16 4.58 -1.44
N THR A 60 5.97 5.53 -0.54
CA THR A 60 6.47 5.52 0.83
C THR A 60 5.35 5.89 1.81
N PRO A 61 5.45 5.49 3.08
CA PRO A 61 4.45 5.82 4.10
C PRO A 61 4.54 7.27 4.58
N ALA A 62 5.61 8.02 4.24
CA ALA A 62 5.84 9.37 4.79
C ALA A 62 4.69 10.37 4.50
N PRO A 63 4.14 10.47 3.27
CA PRO A 63 3.02 11.37 3.00
C PRO A 63 1.76 11.06 3.83
N PHE A 64 1.55 9.78 4.18
CA PHE A 64 0.45 9.39 5.07
C PHE A 64 0.71 9.80 6.51
N VAL A 65 1.94 9.64 7.00
CA VAL A 65 2.32 10.14 8.33
C VAL A 65 2.09 11.65 8.43
N ASP A 66 2.51 12.40 7.41
CA ASP A 66 2.30 13.85 7.36
C ASP A 66 0.81 14.21 7.37
N ALA A 67 -0.02 13.49 6.62
CA ALA A 67 -1.47 13.68 6.61
C ALA A 67 -2.11 13.37 7.97
N VAL A 68 -1.66 12.32 8.66
CA VAL A 68 -2.12 11.95 10.00
C VAL A 68 -1.78 13.03 11.02
N LEU A 69 -0.54 13.53 11.00
CA LEU A 69 -0.10 14.63 11.85
C LEU A 69 -0.87 15.92 11.56
N ALA A 70 -1.07 16.27 10.28
CA ALA A 70 -1.83 17.44 9.86
C ALA A 70 -3.31 17.37 10.28
N ALA A 71 -3.88 16.17 10.37
CA ALA A 71 -5.22 15.94 10.88
C ALA A 71 -5.33 16.06 12.42
N GLY A 72 -4.23 16.35 13.11
CA GLY A 72 -4.19 16.61 14.56
C GLY A 72 -3.90 15.39 15.41
N TRP A 73 -3.67 14.22 14.80
CA TRP A 73 -3.26 13.02 15.53
C TRP A 73 -1.80 13.10 15.96
N ARG A 74 -1.47 12.37 17.01
CA ARG A 74 -0.19 12.40 17.71
C ARG A 74 0.33 10.99 17.95
N ALA A 75 1.56 10.90 18.48
CA ALA A 75 2.20 9.63 18.83
C ALA A 75 2.17 8.60 17.67
N VAL A 76 2.49 9.06 16.46
CA VAL A 76 2.41 8.22 15.25
C VAL A 76 3.46 7.11 15.32
N GLN A 77 3.01 5.87 15.10
CA GLN A 77 3.82 4.66 15.05
C GLN A 77 3.60 3.96 13.70
N LEU A 78 4.69 3.41 13.14
CA LEU A 78 4.61 2.51 12.00
C LEU A 78 4.86 1.08 12.47
N GLU A 79 3.88 0.20 12.27
CA GLU A 79 3.98 -1.21 12.62
C GLU A 79 4.00 -2.06 11.35
N ARG A 80 4.98 -2.95 11.21
CA ARG A 80 5.09 -3.84 10.04
C ARG A 80 4.23 -5.09 10.24
N LEU A 81 3.38 -5.38 9.26
CA LEU A 81 2.40 -6.47 9.31
C LEU A 81 2.99 -7.77 8.75
N LEU A 82 3.97 -8.35 9.45
CA LEU A 82 4.70 -9.53 9.02
C LEU A 82 3.80 -10.75 8.77
N ASP A 83 2.79 -10.96 9.62
CA ASP A 83 1.86 -12.10 9.47
C ASP A 83 0.99 -11.95 8.21
N VAL A 84 0.61 -10.72 7.87
CA VAL A 84 -0.11 -10.43 6.62
C VAL A 84 0.80 -10.65 5.41
N GLU A 85 2.06 -10.20 5.49
CA GLU A 85 3.06 -10.48 4.45
C GLU A 85 3.24 -12.00 4.24
N TRP A 86 3.36 -12.77 5.32
CA TRP A 86 3.49 -14.22 5.28
C TRP A 86 2.25 -14.91 4.71
N ALA A 87 1.05 -14.47 5.11
CA ALA A 87 -0.21 -15.04 4.62
C ALA A 87 -0.39 -14.80 3.11
N VAL A 88 0.02 -13.62 2.61
CA VAL A 88 0.02 -13.30 1.17
C VAL A 88 1.02 -14.18 0.43
N GLU A 89 2.23 -14.36 0.95
CA GLU A 89 3.25 -15.24 0.34
C GLU A 89 2.74 -16.68 0.17
N ARG A 90 1.98 -17.20 1.15
CA ARG A 90 1.42 -18.56 1.05
C ARG A 90 0.31 -18.73 0.02
N ARG A 91 -0.37 -17.65 -0.38
CA ARG A 91 -1.38 -17.69 -1.44
C ARG A 91 -0.76 -17.68 -2.83
N GLU A 92 0.46 -17.14 -2.97
CA GLU A 92 1.10 -16.92 -4.26
C GLU A 92 2.33 -17.83 -4.42
N ALA A 93 2.26 -18.86 -5.26
CA ALA A 93 3.35 -19.82 -5.42
C ALA A 93 4.66 -19.18 -5.90
N TRP A 94 5.80 -19.76 -5.52
CA TRP A 94 7.10 -19.40 -6.08
C TRP A 94 7.10 -19.49 -7.61
N PRO A 95 7.69 -18.54 -8.36
CA PRO A 95 8.52 -17.40 -7.91
C PRO A 95 7.75 -16.08 -7.68
N LEU A 96 6.43 -16.09 -7.85
CA LEU A 96 5.61 -14.89 -7.85
C LEU A 96 5.44 -14.23 -6.49
N GLY A 97 5.18 -15.02 -5.44
CA GLY A 97 5.05 -14.50 -4.08
C GLY A 97 6.30 -13.76 -3.60
N ALA A 98 7.49 -14.22 -3.99
CA ALA A 98 8.74 -13.57 -3.65
C ALA A 98 8.97 -12.26 -4.43
N LEU A 99 8.58 -12.21 -5.71
CA LEU A 99 8.69 -11.00 -6.53
C LEU A 99 7.71 -9.91 -6.07
N MET A 100 6.48 -10.33 -5.74
CA MET A 100 5.38 -9.48 -5.28
C MET A 100 5.44 -9.12 -3.80
N ARG A 101 6.43 -9.65 -3.06
CA ARG A 101 6.63 -9.32 -1.64
C ARG A 101 6.87 -7.83 -1.50
N ARG A 102 5.86 -7.14 -0.99
CA ARG A 102 5.93 -5.73 -0.64
C ARG A 102 5.72 -5.60 0.87
N PRO A 103 6.57 -4.83 1.57
CA PRO A 103 6.33 -4.50 2.96
C PRO A 103 4.92 -3.94 3.16
N ARG A 104 4.25 -4.37 4.22
CA ARG A 104 2.95 -3.82 4.62
C ARG A 104 3.10 -3.21 6.00
N TYR A 105 2.58 -2.01 6.17
CA TYR A 105 2.60 -1.32 7.45
C TYR A 105 1.19 -0.89 7.85
N ALA A 106 0.95 -0.81 9.15
CA ALA A 106 -0.14 -0.04 9.72
C ALA A 106 0.45 1.25 10.29
N ILE A 107 -0.28 2.36 10.13
CA ILE A 107 0.01 3.62 10.83
C ILE A 107 -0.95 3.71 12.00
N ILE A 108 -0.40 3.74 13.21
CA ILE A 108 -1.16 3.83 14.46
C ILE A 108 -0.92 5.23 15.03
N ALA A 109 -1.97 5.90 15.48
CA ALA A 109 -1.85 7.20 16.13
C ALA A 109 -2.90 7.38 17.22
N GLU A 110 -2.67 8.32 18.12
CA GLU A 110 -3.57 8.67 19.22
C GLU A 110 -4.00 10.14 19.10
N ALA A 111 -5.16 10.48 19.66
CA ALA A 111 -5.69 11.84 19.66
C ALA A 111 -4.89 12.83 20.53
#